data_AF-A0A3N7DJ96-F1
#
_entry.id   AF-A0A3N7DJ96-F1
#
_cell.length_a   1.000
_cell.length_b   1.000
_cell.length_c   1.000
_cell.angle_alpha   90.00
_cell.angle_beta   90.00
_cell.angle_gamma   90.00
#
_symmetry.space_group_name_H-M   'P 1'
#
loop_
_entity.id
_entity.type
_entity.pdbx_description
1 polymer ?
#
loop_
_entity_poly.entity_id
_entity_poly.type
_entity_poly.pdbx_seq_one_letter_code
_entity_poly.pdbx_strand_id
1 'polypeptide(L)'
;MQISTSDVIATLSLLVSIGAVIFAKSSSQKTNQIAQENLNLQHGIVELEISQSIENAKTKINDISMTMAPFVSKEKLNKISEEESELLGLYRKSLNAATQTLINYYDSACSKYADGKVDKVRFKKTYKVEIRQLVESDDLKEYFDPLTSSYKPVLNVYSEWEHLE
;
A
#
# COMPACT_ATOMS: atom_id res chain seq x y z
N MET A 1 -11.45 3.55 -72.19
CA MET A 1 -11.10 2.83 -70.94
C MET A 1 -12.39 2.24 -70.40
N GLN A 2 -12.60 0.92 -70.56
CA GLN A 2 -13.78 0.24 -70.01
C GLN A 2 -13.48 -0.06 -68.54
N ILE A 3 -14.23 0.56 -67.63
CA ILE A 3 -14.15 0.25 -66.21
C ILE A 3 -14.82 -1.11 -66.02
N SER A 4 -14.08 -2.09 -65.52
CA SER A 4 -14.61 -3.41 -65.18
C SER A 4 -15.39 -3.32 -63.87
N THR A 5 -16.44 -4.14 -63.71
CA THR A 5 -17.16 -4.28 -62.44
C THR A 5 -16.24 -4.68 -61.29
N SER A 6 -15.15 -5.41 -61.57
CA SER A 6 -14.12 -5.75 -60.58
C SER A 6 -13.40 -4.52 -60.01
N ASP A 7 -13.16 -3.51 -60.83
CA ASP A 7 -12.41 -2.30 -60.43
C ASP A 7 -13.26 -1.45 -59.49
N VAL A 8 -14.57 -1.39 -59.74
CA VAL A 8 -15.53 -0.71 -58.86
C VAL A 8 -15.61 -1.41 -57.49
N ILE A 9 -15.67 -2.74 -57.48
CA ILE A 9 -15.71 -3.54 -56.24
C ILE A 9 -14.42 -3.34 -55.44
N ALA A 10 -13.25 -3.44 -56.09
CA ALA A 10 -11.97 -3.26 -55.42
C ALA A 10 -11.83 -1.86 -54.79
N THR A 11 -12.29 -0.82 -55.49
CA THR A 11 -12.25 0.56 -54.99
C THR A 11 -13.18 0.75 -53.79
N LEU A 12 -14.38 0.17 -53.83
CA LEU A 12 -15.33 0.22 -52.71
C LEU A 12 -14.81 -0.55 -51.49
N SER A 13 -14.24 -1.73 -51.70
CA SER A 13 -13.61 -2.52 -50.64
C SER A 13 -12.47 -1.75 -49.98
N LEU A 14 -11.62 -1.06 -50.76
CA LEU A 14 -10.54 -0.23 -50.22
C LEU A 14 -11.06 0.90 -49.32
N LEU A 15 -12.13 1.58 -49.74
CA LEU A 15 -12.75 2.66 -48.94
C LEU A 15 -13.31 2.12 -47.61
N VAL A 16 -13.98 0.97 -47.63
CA VAL A 16 -14.47 0.30 -46.42
C VAL A 16 -13.31 -0.10 -45.50
N SER A 17 -12.22 -0.65 -46.04
CA SER A 17 -11.04 -1.01 -45.27
C SER A 17 -10.36 0.21 -44.63
N ILE A 18 -10.24 1.33 -45.34
CA ILE A 18 -9.68 2.57 -44.78
C ILE A 18 -10.57 3.09 -43.64
N GLY A 19 -11.90 3.10 -43.84
CA GLY A 19 -12.86 3.46 -42.80
C GLY A 19 -12.76 2.58 -41.55
N ALA A 20 -12.63 1.26 -41.75
CA ALA A 20 -12.46 0.30 -40.66
C ALA A 20 -11.16 0.52 -39.88
N VAL A 21 -10.04 0.82 -40.55
CA VAL A 21 -8.75 1.11 -39.89
C VAL A 21 -8.83 2.39 -39.05
N ILE A 22 -9.46 3.45 -39.56
CA ILE A 22 -9.64 4.70 -38.80
C ILE A 22 -10.51 4.47 -37.56
N PHE A 23 -11.62 3.76 -37.72
CA PHE A 23 -12.50 3.40 -36.60
C PHE A 23 -11.79 2.52 -35.58
N ALA A 24 -11.04 1.51 -36.02
CA ALA A 24 -10.27 0.62 -35.16
C ALA A 24 -9.21 1.40 -34.36
N LYS A 25 -8.51 2.35 -34.99
CA LYS A 25 -7.54 3.21 -34.29
C LYS A 25 -8.21 4.09 -33.23
N SER A 26 -9.34 4.73 -33.56
CA SER A 26 -10.10 5.55 -32.61
C SER A 26 -10.64 4.71 -31.45
N SER A 27 -11.16 3.51 -31.75
CA SER A 27 -11.66 2.57 -30.75
C SER A 27 -10.53 2.09 -29.83
N SER A 28 -9.38 1.72 -30.39
CA SER A 28 -8.20 1.30 -29.64
C SER A 28 -7.67 2.42 -28.72
N GLN A 29 -7.64 3.67 -29.18
CA GLN A 29 -7.26 4.80 -28.34
C GLN A 29 -8.20 4.99 -27.16
N LYS A 30 -9.52 4.91 -27.38
CA LYS A 30 -10.51 5.00 -26.31
C LYS A 30 -10.41 3.84 -25.33
N THR A 31 -10.18 2.62 -25.82
CA THR A 31 -9.94 1.45 -24.96
C THR A 31 -8.67 1.60 -24.12
N ASN A 32 -7.59 2.14 -24.69
CA ASN A 32 -6.35 2.40 -23.95
C ASN A 32 -6.53 3.47 -22.86
N GLN A 33 -7.30 4.53 -23.14
CA GLN A 33 -7.65 5.54 -22.14
C GLN A 33 -8.46 4.93 -20.98
N ILE A 34 -9.50 4.16 -21.29
CA ILE A 34 -10.30 3.45 -20.28
C ILE A 34 -9.44 2.47 -19.47
N ALA A 35 -8.53 1.75 -20.13
CA ALA A 35 -7.59 0.87 -19.44
C ALA A 35 -6.69 1.64 -18.47
N GLN A 36 -6.17 2.80 -18.87
CA GLN A 36 -5.35 3.66 -18.01
C GLN A 36 -6.16 4.23 -16.83
N GLU A 37 -7.39 4.68 -17.07
CA GLU A 37 -8.28 5.16 -16.00
C GLU A 37 -8.59 4.05 -15.00
N ASN A 38 -8.85 2.83 -15.48
CA ASN A 38 -9.06 1.67 -14.63
C ASN A 38 -7.83 1.32 -13.80
N LEU A 39 -6.61 1.41 -14.36
CA LEU A 39 -5.37 1.20 -13.61
C LEU A 39 -5.20 2.25 -12.50
N ASN A 40 -5.41 3.52 -12.83
CA ASN A 40 -5.32 4.61 -11.85
C ASN A 40 -6.34 4.43 -10.71
N LEU A 41 -7.56 4.02 -11.04
CA LEU A 41 -8.62 3.72 -10.06
C LEU A 41 -8.24 2.53 -9.18
N GLN A 42 -7.67 1.46 -9.76
CA GLN A 42 -7.18 0.32 -8.99
C GLN A 42 -6.07 0.73 -8.01
N HIS A 43 -5.09 1.53 -8.45
CA HIS A 43 -4.06 2.06 -7.54
C HIS A 43 -4.70 2.87 -6.40
N GLY A 44 -5.69 3.71 -6.70
CA GLY A 44 -6.41 4.48 -5.69
C GLY A 44 -7.14 3.61 -4.66
N ILE A 45 -7.79 2.52 -5.10
CA ILE A 45 -8.47 1.57 -4.19
C ILE A 45 -7.45 0.89 -3.27
N VAL A 46 -6.35 0.39 -3.83
CA VAL A 46 -5.30 -0.29 -3.07
C VAL A 46 -4.67 0.65 -2.04
N GLU A 47 -4.41 1.90 -2.40
CA GLU A 47 -3.85 2.89 -1.48
C GLU A 47 -4.82 3.29 -0.36
N LEU A 48 -6.11 3.38 -0.66
CA LEU A 48 -7.14 3.59 0.36
C LEU A 48 -7.21 2.41 1.34
N GLU A 49 -7.14 1.18 0.84
CA GLU A 49 -7.11 -0.04 1.68
C GLU A 49 -5.89 -0.05 2.61
N ILE A 50 -4.70 0.29 2.07
CA ILE A 50 -3.46 0.42 2.85
C ILE A 50 -3.64 1.48 3.94
N SER A 51 -4.14 2.66 3.58
CA SER A 51 -4.34 3.77 4.50
C SER A 51 -5.28 3.40 5.63
N GLN A 52 -6.42 2.79 5.31
CA GLN A 52 -7.41 2.34 6.31
C GLN A 52 -6.84 1.27 7.23
N SER A 53 -6.11 0.29 6.69
CA SER A 53 -5.52 -0.79 7.50
C SER A 53 -4.50 -0.27 8.50
N ILE A 54 -3.62 0.63 8.06
CA ILE A 54 -2.61 1.28 8.91
C ILE A 54 -3.30 2.14 9.98
N GLU A 55 -4.28 2.97 9.59
CA GLU A 55 -4.97 3.87 10.53
C GLU A 55 -5.77 3.10 11.58
N ASN A 56 -6.44 2.01 11.19
CA ASN A 56 -7.16 1.14 12.12
C ASN A 56 -6.21 0.50 13.14
N ALA A 57 -5.02 0.07 12.71
CA ALA A 57 -4.01 -0.47 13.61
C ALA A 57 -3.46 0.60 14.57
N LYS A 58 -3.15 1.81 14.07
CA LYS A 58 -2.73 2.95 14.89
C LYS A 58 -3.79 3.31 15.93
N THR A 59 -5.06 3.39 15.53
CA THR A 59 -6.19 3.64 16.43
C THR A 59 -6.26 2.57 17.52
N LYS A 60 -6.13 1.28 17.16
CA LYS A 60 -6.16 0.19 18.14
C LYS A 60 -5.03 0.27 19.17
N ILE A 61 -3.81 0.61 18.73
CA ILE A 61 -2.67 0.84 19.61
C ILE A 61 -2.96 2.00 20.57
N ASN A 62 -3.50 3.10 20.06
CA ASN A 62 -3.86 4.27 20.88
C ASN A 62 -4.94 3.93 21.92
N ASP A 63 -6.01 3.23 21.53
CA ASP A 63 -7.10 2.83 22.44
C ASP A 63 -6.60 1.95 23.60
N ILE A 64 -5.74 0.97 23.28
CA ILE A 64 -5.10 0.10 24.29
C ILE A 64 -4.22 0.96 25.20
N SER A 65 -3.40 1.84 24.63
CA SER A 65 -2.48 2.71 25.38
C SER A 65 -3.23 3.64 26.35
N MET A 66 -4.33 4.24 25.90
CA MET A 66 -5.18 5.09 26.74
C MET A 66 -5.82 4.29 27.88
N THR A 67 -6.26 3.07 27.60
CA THR A 67 -6.85 2.17 28.61
C THR A 67 -5.81 1.70 29.63
N MET A 68 -4.56 1.48 29.20
CA MET A 68 -3.44 1.08 30.05
C MET A 68 -2.91 2.21 30.93
N ALA A 69 -3.00 3.46 30.49
CA ALA A 69 -2.39 4.62 31.14
C ALA A 69 -2.60 4.69 32.68
N PRO A 70 -3.83 4.55 33.23
CA PRO A 70 -4.03 4.57 34.68
C PRO A 70 -3.32 3.42 35.41
N PHE A 71 -3.30 2.22 34.83
CA PHE A 71 -2.64 1.05 35.43
C PHE A 71 -1.12 1.19 35.41
N VAL A 72 -0.55 1.68 34.31
CA VAL A 72 0.89 1.98 34.22
C VAL A 72 1.30 3.04 35.24
N SER A 73 0.45 4.05 35.48
CA SER A 73 0.69 5.06 36.52
C SER A 73 0.69 4.44 37.92
N LYS A 74 -0.28 3.57 38.23
CA LYS A 74 -0.35 2.85 39.51
C LYS A 74 0.84 1.92 39.71
N GLU A 75 1.27 1.20 38.68
CA GLU A 75 2.45 0.32 38.68
C GLU A 75 3.71 1.13 39.02
N LYS A 76 3.95 2.26 38.34
CA LYS A 76 5.09 3.16 38.61
C LYS A 76 5.13 3.70 40.04
N LEU A 77 3.95 3.87 40.66
CA LEU A 77 3.82 4.34 42.04
C LEU A 77 3.82 3.21 43.07
N ASN A 78 3.98 1.94 42.65
CA ASN A 78 3.83 0.74 43.49
C ASN A 78 2.48 0.67 44.22
N LYS A 79 1.41 1.14 43.58
CA LYS A 79 0.02 1.17 44.10
C LYS A 79 -0.95 0.26 43.34
N ILE A 80 -0.42 -0.58 42.46
CA ILE A 80 -1.22 -1.50 41.64
C ILE A 80 -1.65 -2.72 42.47
N SER A 81 -2.91 -3.14 42.34
CA SER A 81 -3.36 -4.40 42.95
C SER A 81 -2.88 -5.62 42.14
N GLU A 82 -2.96 -6.82 42.72
CA GLU A 82 -2.63 -8.06 42.02
C GLU A 82 -3.50 -8.28 40.77
N GLU A 83 -4.82 -8.10 40.90
CA GLU A 83 -5.78 -8.17 39.79
C GLU A 83 -5.47 -7.15 38.69
N GLU A 84 -5.15 -5.89 39.07
CA GLU A 84 -4.80 -4.84 38.11
C GLU A 84 -3.48 -5.16 37.39
N SER A 85 -2.52 -5.80 38.07
CA SER A 85 -1.25 -6.23 37.50
C SER A 85 -1.44 -7.32 36.44
N GLU A 86 -2.27 -8.33 36.73
CA GLU A 86 -2.62 -9.37 35.76
C GLU A 86 -3.31 -8.77 34.52
N LEU A 87 -4.27 -7.87 34.74
CA LEU A 87 -4.97 -7.16 33.67
C LEU A 87 -4.02 -6.30 32.82
N LEU A 88 -3.09 -5.58 33.46
CA LEU A 88 -2.07 -4.81 32.77
C LEU A 88 -1.17 -5.72 31.90
N GLY A 89 -0.84 -6.92 32.40
CA GLY A 89 -0.13 -7.94 31.63
C GLY A 89 -0.86 -8.35 30.35
N LEU A 90 -2.18 -8.52 30.41
CA LEU A 90 -3.00 -8.82 29.22
C LEU A 90 -3.03 -7.66 28.22
N TYR A 91 -3.12 -6.42 28.71
CA TYR A 91 -3.09 -5.25 27.84
C TYR A 91 -1.72 -5.08 27.15
N ARG A 92 -0.61 -5.32 27.86
CA ARG A 92 0.74 -5.31 27.26
C ARG A 92 0.87 -6.33 26.12
N LYS A 93 0.35 -7.55 26.30
CA LYS A 93 0.32 -8.57 25.24
C LYS A 93 -0.53 -8.11 24.05
N SER A 94 -1.69 -7.50 24.31
CA SER A 94 -2.57 -6.97 23.28
C SER A 94 -1.94 -5.81 22.50
N LEU A 95 -1.22 -4.93 23.20
CA LEU A 95 -0.47 -3.81 22.60
C LEU A 95 0.64 -4.33 21.67
N ASN A 96 1.39 -5.34 22.12
CA ASN A 96 2.41 -6.00 21.28
C ASN A 96 1.78 -6.61 20.02
N ALA A 97 0.68 -7.38 20.16
CA ALA A 97 0.00 -7.96 19.01
C ALA A 97 -0.53 -6.90 18.03
N ALA A 98 -1.07 -5.78 18.53
CA ALA A 98 -1.50 -4.66 17.68
C ALA A 98 -0.31 -3.98 16.97
N THR A 99 0.83 -3.86 17.65
CA THR A 99 2.07 -3.33 17.08
C THR A 99 2.62 -4.23 15.96
N GLN A 100 2.65 -5.54 16.17
CA GLN A 100 3.03 -6.50 15.11
C GLN A 100 2.06 -6.43 13.92
N THR A 101 0.76 -6.27 14.19
CA THR A 101 -0.25 -6.09 13.14
C THR A 101 0.02 -4.82 12.32
N LEU A 102 0.38 -3.71 12.96
CA LEU A 102 0.78 -2.48 12.28
C LEU A 102 2.01 -2.71 11.39
N ILE A 103 3.04 -3.39 11.89
CA ILE A 103 4.24 -3.72 11.12
C ILE A 103 3.89 -4.59 9.91
N ASN A 104 3.04 -5.60 10.08
CA ASN A 104 2.56 -6.46 9.00
C ASN A 104 1.83 -5.65 7.90
N TYR A 105 1.05 -4.63 8.27
CA TYR A 105 0.41 -3.77 7.28
C TYR A 105 1.42 -2.92 6.49
N TYR A 106 2.44 -2.35 7.14
CA TYR A 106 3.52 -1.68 6.42
C TYR A 106 4.31 -2.63 5.52
N ASP A 107 4.56 -3.86 5.96
CA ASP A 107 5.24 -4.87 5.15
C ASP A 107 4.44 -5.26 3.91
N SER A 108 3.14 -5.47 4.06
CA SER A 108 2.24 -5.69 2.93
C SER A 108 2.19 -4.48 1.99
N ALA A 109 2.17 -3.27 2.54
CA ALA A 109 2.18 -2.03 1.75
C ALA A 109 3.47 -1.88 0.93
N CYS A 110 4.62 -2.15 1.55
CA CYS A 110 5.93 -2.12 0.88
C CYS A 110 6.05 -3.22 -0.19
N SER A 111 5.45 -4.39 0.04
CA SER A 111 5.37 -5.44 -0.98
C SER A 111 4.55 -5.00 -2.19
N LYS A 112 3.39 -4.37 -1.97
CA LYS A 112 2.55 -3.81 -3.04
C LYS A 112 3.27 -2.68 -3.81
N TYR A 113 4.09 -1.87 -3.11
CA TYR A 113 4.98 -0.89 -3.72
C TYR A 113 6.02 -1.54 -4.64
N ALA A 114 6.71 -2.57 -4.15
CA ALA A 114 7.70 -3.31 -4.94
C ALA A 114 7.07 -3.91 -6.21
N ASP A 115 5.88 -4.49 -6.08
CA ASP A 115 5.08 -5.06 -7.18
C ASP A 115 4.51 -4.03 -8.16
N GLY A 116 4.61 -2.72 -7.88
CA GLY A 116 4.03 -1.67 -8.72
C GLY A 116 2.50 -1.61 -8.71
N LYS A 117 1.85 -2.13 -7.65
CA LYS A 117 0.39 -2.14 -7.47
C LYS A 117 -0.17 -0.81 -6.92
N VAL A 118 0.72 0.15 -6.67
CA VAL A 118 0.42 1.49 -6.17
C VAL A 118 1.24 2.50 -6.98
N ASP A 119 0.83 3.77 -6.94
CA ASP A 119 1.63 4.84 -7.51
C ASP A 119 2.88 5.05 -6.64
N LYS A 120 4.06 4.70 -7.16
CA LYS A 120 5.32 4.77 -6.40
C LYS A 120 5.66 6.18 -5.91
N VAL A 121 5.36 7.20 -6.69
CA VAL A 121 5.68 8.59 -6.34
C VAL A 121 4.80 9.04 -5.18
N ARG A 122 3.50 8.78 -5.29
CA ARG A 122 2.52 9.11 -4.24
C ARG A 122 2.78 8.29 -2.98
N PHE A 123 3.04 6.99 -3.12
CA PHE A 123 3.35 6.12 -1.99
C PHE A 123 4.58 6.61 -1.21
N LYS A 124 5.70 6.90 -1.90
CA LYS A 124 6.91 7.45 -1.26
C LYS A 124 6.60 8.78 -0.56
N LYS A 125 5.87 9.69 -1.21
CA LYS A 125 5.49 10.97 -0.61
C LYS A 125 4.69 10.79 0.68
N THR A 126 3.78 9.82 0.72
CA THR A 126 2.91 9.55 1.88
C THR A 126 3.66 8.86 3.01
N TYR A 127 4.43 7.81 2.71
CA TYR A 127 4.92 6.89 3.74
C TYR A 127 6.43 6.97 4.03
N LYS A 128 7.22 7.79 3.32
CA LYS A 128 8.68 7.89 3.55
C LYS A 128 9.01 8.14 5.01
N VAL A 129 8.37 9.12 5.63
CA VAL A 129 8.63 9.49 7.03
C VAL A 129 8.17 8.38 7.98
N GLU A 130 6.98 7.82 7.76
CA GLU A 130 6.43 6.78 8.63
C GLU A 130 7.27 5.50 8.60
N ILE A 131 7.73 5.08 7.42
CA ILE A 131 8.59 3.90 7.25
C ILE A 131 9.96 4.13 7.91
N ARG A 132 10.56 5.31 7.74
CA ARG A 132 11.81 5.67 8.45
C ARG A 132 11.63 5.58 9.96
N GLN A 133 10.60 6.21 10.50
CA GLN A 133 10.30 6.18 11.94
C GLN A 133 10.02 4.76 12.44
N LEU A 134 9.38 3.91 11.62
CA LEU A 134 9.10 2.53 11.97
C LEU A 134 10.40 1.70 12.11
N VAL A 135 11.32 1.85 11.15
CA VAL A 135 12.59 1.09 11.10
C VAL A 135 13.61 1.61 12.11
N GLU A 136 13.70 2.93 12.30
CA GLU A 136 14.65 3.57 13.21
C GLU A 136 14.18 3.62 14.68
N SER A 137 12.95 3.16 14.96
CA SER A 137 12.42 3.14 16.34
C SER A 137 13.21 2.17 17.22
N ASP A 138 13.73 2.69 18.34
CA ASP A 138 14.42 1.88 19.35
C ASP A 138 13.52 0.78 19.92
N ASP A 139 12.22 1.05 20.07
CA ASP A 139 11.23 0.10 20.59
C ASP A 139 10.95 -1.06 19.62
N LEU A 140 11.21 -0.86 18.32
CA LEU A 140 10.90 -1.84 17.27
C LEU A 140 12.15 -2.45 16.63
N LYS A 141 13.33 -2.11 17.14
CA LYS A 141 14.62 -2.52 16.57
C LYS A 141 14.76 -4.04 16.41
N GLU A 142 14.15 -4.81 17.32
CA GLU A 142 14.13 -6.28 17.25
C GLU A 142 13.43 -6.83 16.00
N TYR A 143 12.45 -6.10 15.44
CA TYR A 143 11.72 -6.51 14.25
C TYR A 143 12.47 -6.20 12.96
N PHE A 144 13.42 -5.26 12.99
CA PHE A 144 14.05 -4.70 11.79
C PHE A 144 15.55 -4.96 11.69
N ASP A 145 16.07 -5.99 12.39
CA ASP A 145 17.44 -6.44 12.19
C ASP A 145 17.68 -6.83 10.70
N PRO A 146 18.64 -6.21 10.00
CA PRO A 146 18.83 -6.45 8.57
C PRO A 146 19.11 -7.91 8.20
N LEU A 147 19.74 -8.66 9.11
CA LEU A 147 20.14 -10.06 8.88
C LEU A 147 18.99 -11.01 9.20
N THR A 148 18.28 -10.80 10.30
CA THR A 148 17.32 -11.78 10.82
C THR A 148 15.85 -11.42 10.61
N SER A 149 15.52 -10.16 10.31
CA SER A 149 14.15 -9.70 10.15
C SER A 149 13.40 -10.43 9.03
N SER A 150 12.15 -10.80 9.30
CA SER A 150 11.18 -11.28 8.31
C SER A 150 10.55 -10.16 7.47
N TYR A 151 10.66 -8.90 7.90
CA TYR A 151 10.05 -7.73 7.26
C TYR A 151 10.94 -7.13 6.16
N LYS A 152 11.41 -8.00 5.25
CA LYS A 152 12.31 -7.62 4.15
C LYS A 152 11.71 -6.56 3.23
N PRO A 153 10.43 -6.61 2.84
CA PRO A 153 9.81 -5.55 2.04
C PRO A 153 9.99 -4.14 2.62
N VAL A 154 9.73 -3.96 3.92
CA VAL A 154 9.93 -2.66 4.60
C VAL A 154 11.39 -2.23 4.53
N LEU A 155 12.32 -3.13 4.88
CA LEU A 155 13.75 -2.84 4.88
C LEU A 155 14.28 -2.48 3.48
N ASN A 156 13.80 -3.17 2.45
CA ASN A 156 14.20 -2.90 1.07
C ASN A 156 13.72 -1.53 0.60
N VAL A 157 12.46 -1.20 0.88
CA VAL A 157 11.88 0.11 0.53
C VAL A 157 12.57 1.24 1.29
N TYR A 158 12.85 1.04 2.58
CA TYR A 158 13.62 1.97 3.39
C TYR A 158 15.02 2.20 2.80
N SER A 159 15.76 1.12 2.55
CA SER A 159 17.09 1.15 1.92
C SER A 159 17.07 1.84 0.56
N GLU A 160 16.07 1.55 -0.28
CA GLU A 160 15.89 2.22 -1.57
C GLU A 160 15.76 3.73 -1.41
N TRP A 161 15.03 4.21 -0.39
CA TRP A 161 14.76 5.64 -0.24
C TRP A 161 15.87 6.43 0.45
N GLU A 162 16.62 5.80 1.35
CA GLU A 162 17.71 6.45 2.09
C GLU A 162 19.06 6.39 1.34
N HIS A 163 19.29 5.40 0.46
CA HIS A 163 20.50 5.37 -0.39
C HIS A 163 20.41 6.22 -1.65
N LEU A 164 19.25 6.84 -1.91
CA LEU A 164 19.05 7.78 -3.02
C LEU A 164 19.29 9.25 -2.61
N GLU A 165 19.66 9.50 -1.35
CA GLU A 165 20.09 10.81 -0.82
C GLU A 165 21.60 10.82 -0.55
#